data_AF-Q128D6-F1
#
_entry.id   AF-Q128D6-F1
#
_cell.length_a   1.000
_cell.length_b   1.000
_cell.length_c   1.000
_cell.angle_alpha   90.00
_cell.angle_beta   90.00
_cell.angle_gamma   90.00
#
_symmetry.space_group_name_H-M   'P 1'
#
loop_
_entity.id
_entity.type
_entity.pdbx_description
1 polymer ?
#
loop_
_entity_poly.entity_id
_entity_poly.type
_entity_poly.pdbx_seq_one_letter_code
_entity_poly.pdbx_strand_id
1 'polypeptide(L)'
;MPRYMVERTFPDGLRIPVNDQGAQACGTVVENNARNGVTWIHSYVSQDLRKSFCVYDGPTPEAIREAAGKNNLPVGSITAVSVLDPYFYRS
;
A
#
# COMPACT_ATOMS: atom_id res chain seq x y z
N MET A 1 2.50 -15.70 -2.70
CA MET A 1 2.23 -14.51 -3.52
C MET A 1 3.41 -13.55 -3.33
N PRO A 2 4.04 -13.03 -4.38
CA PRO A 2 5.13 -12.06 -4.25
C PRO A 2 4.71 -10.83 -3.43
N ARG A 3 5.66 -10.28 -2.68
CA ARG A 3 5.48 -9.09 -1.85
C ARG A 3 6.25 -7.91 -2.42
N TYR A 4 5.64 -6.74 -2.34
CA TYR A 4 6.19 -5.51 -2.88
C TYR A 4 6.08 -4.37 -1.87
N MET A 5 7.13 -3.55 -1.81
CA MET A 5 7.10 -2.24 -1.21
C MET A 5 6.76 -1.22 -2.29
N VAL A 6 5.71 -0.42 -2.05
CA VAL A 6 5.26 0.64 -2.96
C VAL A 6 5.47 1.99 -2.28
N GLU A 7 6.32 2.82 -2.86
CA GLU A 7 6.52 4.19 -2.38
C GLU A 7 5.59 5.14 -3.13
N ARG A 8 4.98 6.06 -2.39
CA ARG A 8 4.07 7.07 -2.95
C ARG A 8 4.41 8.44 -2.39
N THR A 9 4.23 9.46 -3.22
CA THR A 9 4.40 10.87 -2.84
C THR A 9 3.06 11.58 -2.95
N PHE A 10 2.68 12.29 -1.89
CA PHE A 10 1.47 13.10 -1.79
C PHE A 10 1.86 14.57 -1.58
N PRO A 11 1.87 15.41 -2.63
CA PRO A 11 2.29 16.82 -2.52
C PRO A 11 1.52 17.61 -1.45
N ASP A 12 0.25 17.28 -1.24
CA ASP A 12 -0.64 17.95 -0.27
C ASP A 12 -0.77 17.18 1.06
N GLY A 13 -0.07 16.05 1.18
CA GLY A 13 -0.13 15.12 2.31
C GLY A 13 -1.27 14.12 2.23
N LEU A 14 -1.02 12.90 2.73
CA LEU A 14 -2.02 11.85 2.87
C LEU A 14 -2.84 12.07 4.15
N ARG A 15 -4.09 12.52 4.00
CA ARG A 15 -5.03 12.69 5.11
C ARG A 15 -6.21 11.74 4.94
N ILE A 16 -6.25 10.70 5.78
CA ILE A 16 -7.39 9.80 5.90
C ILE A 16 -8.02 10.05 7.27
N PRO A 17 -9.29 10.46 7.36
CA PRO A 17 -9.93 10.72 8.64
C PRO A 17 -10.10 9.42 9.44
N VAL A 18 -9.93 9.48 10.75
CA VAL A 18 -10.09 8.31 11.65
C VAL A 18 -11.56 8.22 12.07
N ASN A 19 -12.42 7.87 11.12
CA ASN A 19 -13.86 7.72 11.28
C ASN A 19 -14.42 6.77 10.20
N ASP A 20 -15.74 6.60 10.16
CA ASP A 20 -16.40 5.71 9.20
C ASP A 20 -16.15 6.09 7.74
N GLN A 21 -16.00 7.38 7.44
CA GLN A 21 -15.68 7.85 6.09
C GLN A 21 -14.28 7.39 5.66
N GLY A 22 -13.29 7.49 6.54
CA GLY A 22 -11.96 6.98 6.27
C GLY A 22 -11.92 5.45 6.16
N ALA A 23 -12.69 4.76 7.00
CA ALA A 23 -12.84 3.31 6.93
C ALA A 23 -13.45 2.87 5.58
N GLN A 24 -14.49 3.56 5.12
CA GLN A 24 -15.09 3.32 3.80
C GLN A 24 -14.10 3.59 2.66
N ALA A 25 -13.37 4.70 2.70
CA ALA A 25 -12.36 5.02 1.68
C ALA A 25 -11.28 3.93 1.59
N CYS A 26 -10.76 3.47 2.74
CA CYS A 26 -9.83 2.34 2.80
C CYS A 26 -10.47 1.04 2.28
N GLY A 27 -11.73 0.78 2.61
CA GLY A 27 -12.49 -0.38 2.12
C GLY A 27 -12.60 -0.40 0.59
N THR A 28 -12.95 0.73 -0.03
CA THR A 28 -12.98 0.86 -1.50
C THR A 28 -11.61 0.55 -2.12
N VAL A 29 -10.52 1.02 -1.49
CA VAL A 29 -9.15 0.70 -1.96
C VAL A 29 -8.89 -0.81 -1.91
N VAL A 30 -9.24 -1.46 -0.79
CA VAL A 30 -9.09 -2.92 -0.62
C VAL A 30 -9.87 -3.68 -1.68
N GLU A 31 -11.14 -3.34 -1.91
CA GLU A 31 -11.99 -3.99 -2.92
C GLU A 31 -11.44 -3.83 -4.33
N ASN A 32 -10.99 -2.63 -4.70
CA ASN A 32 -10.41 -2.37 -6.00
C ASN A 32 -9.10 -3.13 -6.22
N ASN A 33 -8.26 -3.24 -5.19
CA ASN A 33 -7.03 -4.03 -5.25
C ASN A 33 -7.32 -5.52 -5.47
N ALA A 34 -8.31 -6.06 -4.77
CA ALA A 34 -8.69 -7.46 -4.88
C ALA A 34 -9.09 -7.87 -6.30
N ARG A 35 -9.68 -6.94 -7.09
CA ARG A 35 -10.03 -7.16 -8.51
C ARG A 35 -8.80 -7.40 -9.40
N ASN A 36 -7.60 -7.05 -8.96
CA ASN A 36 -6.33 -7.29 -9.65
C ASN A 36 -5.49 -8.37 -8.93
N GLY A 37 -6.06 -9.09 -7.98
CA GLY A 37 -5.33 -10.06 -7.14
C GLY A 37 -4.29 -9.40 -6.24
N VAL A 38 -4.45 -8.10 -5.94
CA VAL A 38 -3.55 -7.32 -5.09
C VAL A 38 -4.18 -7.19 -3.70
N THR A 39 -3.37 -7.41 -2.65
CA THR A 39 -3.79 -7.27 -1.25
C THR A 39 -2.94 -6.20 -0.58
N TRP A 40 -3.60 -5.20 -0.01
CA TRP A 40 -2.94 -4.21 0.85
C TRP A 40 -2.71 -4.80 2.24
N ILE A 41 -1.45 -4.91 2.68
CA ILE A 41 -1.11 -5.49 3.98
C ILE A 41 -1.11 -4.42 5.07
N HIS A 42 -0.30 -3.37 4.90
CA HIS A 42 -0.27 -2.18 5.75
C HIS A 42 0.56 -1.08 5.08
N SER A 43 0.59 0.11 5.68
CA SER A 43 1.42 1.22 5.23
C SER A 43 2.09 1.92 6.39
N TYR A 44 3.30 2.42 6.14
CA TYR A 44 3.93 3.45 6.95
C TYR A 44 3.76 4.80 6.26
N VAL A 45 3.59 5.86 7.02
CA VAL A 45 3.44 7.23 6.51
C VAL A 45 4.48 8.09 7.20
N SER A 46 5.15 8.96 6.44
CA SER A 46 6.11 9.91 6.99
C SER A 46 5.41 10.90 7.93
N GLN A 47 6.17 11.49 8.85
CA GLN A 47 5.61 12.43 9.83
C GLN A 47 4.96 13.66 9.18
N ASP A 48 5.48 14.11 8.03
CA ASP A 48 4.93 15.23 7.25
C ASP A 48 3.77 14.81 6.32
N LEU A 49 3.38 13.53 6.36
CA LEU A 49 2.33 12.91 5.54
C LEU A 49 2.59 12.93 4.02
N ARG A 50 3.77 13.36 3.56
CA ARG A 50 4.06 13.51 2.13
C ARG A 50 4.54 12.22 1.46
N LYS A 51 4.97 11.22 2.24
CA LYS A 51 5.38 9.92 1.72
C LYS A 51 4.66 8.79 2.42
N SER A 52 4.32 7.75 1.66
CA SER A 52 3.89 6.47 2.21
C SER A 52 4.74 5.32 1.67
N PHE A 53 4.94 4.32 2.52
CA PHE A 53 5.61 3.07 2.22
C PHE A 53 4.61 1.95 2.45
N CYS A 54 3.99 1.47 1.38
CA CYS A 54 2.90 0.53 1.45
C CYS A 54 3.38 -0.87 1.11
N VAL A 55 3.06 -1.84 1.96
CA VAL A 55 3.33 -3.26 1.71
C VAL A 55 2.12 -3.88 1.02
N TYR A 56 2.33 -4.46 -0.15
CA TYR A 56 1.32 -5.17 -0.92
C TYR A 56 1.78 -6.58 -1.29
N ASP A 57 0.84 -7.52 -1.26
CA ASP A 57 1.01 -8.80 -1.95
C ASP A 57 0.29 -8.73 -3.30
N GLY A 58 0.89 -9.29 -4.35
CA GLY A 58 0.27 -9.30 -5.69
C GLY A 58 0.99 -10.21 -6.67
N PRO A 59 0.40 -10.49 -7.84
CA PRO A 59 0.99 -11.40 -8.82
C PRO A 59 2.19 -10.78 -9.56
N THR A 60 2.12 -9.50 -9.88
CA THR A 60 3.17 -8.75 -10.61
C THR A 60 3.19 -7.26 -10.19
N PRO A 61 4.30 -6.53 -10.42
CA PRO A 61 4.33 -5.08 -10.26
C PRO A 61 3.28 -4.34 -11.10
N GLU A 62 2.95 -4.87 -12.28
CA GLU A 62 1.97 -4.28 -13.21
C GLU A 62 0.55 -4.36 -12.62
N ALA A 63 0.19 -5.47 -11.97
CA ALA A 63 -1.09 -5.60 -11.27
C ALA A 63 -1.23 -4.53 -10.15
N ILE A 64 -0.14 -4.21 -9.45
CA ILE A 64 -0.12 -3.13 -8.45
C ILE A 64 -0.33 -1.76 -9.10
N ARG A 65 0.29 -1.51 -10.26
CA ARG A 65 0.08 -0.25 -11.00
C ARG A 65 -1.37 -0.09 -11.45
N GLU A 66 -1.96 -1.15 -11.99
CA GLU A 66 -3.37 -1.15 -12.41
C GLU A 66 -4.31 -0.92 -11.22
N ALA A 67 -4.09 -1.61 -10.11
CA ALA A 67 -4.85 -1.44 -8.88
C ALA A 67 -4.75 -0.01 -8.33
N ALA A 68 -3.56 0.58 -8.36
CA ALA A 68 -3.35 1.97 -7.95
C ALA A 68 -4.06 2.96 -8.90
N GLY A 69 -4.04 2.69 -10.21
CA GLY A 69 -4.78 3.48 -11.20
C GLY A 69 -6.28 3.49 -10.93
N LYS A 70 -6.88 2.34 -10.60
CA LYS A 70 -8.31 2.25 -10.19
C LYS A 70 -8.64 3.05 -8.94
N ASN A 71 -7.66 3.22 -8.06
CA ASN A 71 -7.80 3.94 -6.80
C ASN A 71 -7.38 5.42 -6.89
N ASN A 72 -6.97 5.90 -8.07
CA ASN A 72 -6.38 7.23 -8.25
C ASN A 72 -5.23 7.53 -7.27
N LEU A 73 -4.48 6.50 -6.88
CA LEU A 73 -3.35 6.64 -5.95
C LEU A 73 -2.04 6.80 -6.74
N PRO A 74 -1.19 7.77 -6.40
CA PRO A 74 0.09 7.98 -7.07
C PRO A 74 1.01 6.78 -6.85
N VAL A 75 1.68 6.29 -7.88
CA VAL A 75 2.67 5.21 -7.78
C VAL A 75 4.05 5.78 -8.09
N GLY A 76 4.95 5.72 -7.12
CA GLY A 76 6.37 5.97 -7.32
C GLY A 76 7.09 4.67 -7.69
N SER A 77 7.95 4.19 -6.79
CA SER A 77 8.67 2.93 -6.96
C SER A 77 7.81 1.74 -6.55
N ILE A 78 8.04 0.59 -7.20
CA ILE A 78 7.52 -0.71 -6.78
C ILE A 78 8.72 -1.66 -6.73
N THR A 79 9.06 -2.11 -5.53
CA THR A 79 10.24 -2.96 -5.28
C THR A 79 9.78 -4.29 -4.73
N ALA A 80 10.19 -5.40 -5.35
CA ALA A 80 9.96 -6.73 -4.78
C ALA A 80 10.78 -6.88 -3.49
N VAL A 81 10.15 -7.32 -2.41
CA VAL A 81 10.79 -7.43 -1.10
C VAL A 81 10.45 -8.76 -0.42
N SER A 82 11.34 -9.19 0.47
CA SER A 82 11.10 -10.26 1.43
C SER A 82 11.25 -9.71 2.85
N VAL A 83 10.56 -10.34 3.81
CA VAL A 83 10.70 -9.95 5.21
C VAL A 83 12.02 -10.51 5.73
N LEU A 84 12.89 -9.62 6.20
CA LEU A 84 14.00 -9.97 7.09
C LEU A 84 13.63 -9.47 8.49
N ASP A 85 13.13 -10.37 9.32
CA ASP A 85 12.92 -10.09 10.74
C ASP A 85 14.18 -10.48 11.51
N PRO A 86 14.98 -9.54 12.04
CA PRO A 86 16.20 -9.86 12.79
C PRO A 86 15.93 -10.48 14.17
N TYR A 87 14.67 -10.55 14.62
CA TYR A 87 14.26 -11.10 15.91
C TYR A 87 13.42 -12.38 15.79
N PHE A 88 13.49 -13.07 14.65
CA PHE A 88 12.66 -14.24 14.30
C PHE A 88 12.73 -15.41 15.31
N TYR A 89 13.76 -15.46 16.17
CA TYR A 89 13.84 -16.37 17.31
C TYR A 89 13.60 -15.58 18.61
N ARG A 90 12.35 -15.54 19.07
CA ARG A 90 12.04 -15.28 20.48
C ARG A 90 11.40 -16.55 21.05
N SER A 91 12.11 -17.20 21.96
CA SER A 91 11.60 -18.29 22.81
C SER A 91 10.49 -17.79 23.73
#